data_AF-A0A4Q3J0Q5-F1
#
_entry.id   AF-A0A4Q3J0Q5-F1
#
_cell.length_a   1.000
_cell.length_b   1.000
_cell.length_c   1.000
_cell.angle_alpha   90.00
_cell.angle_beta   90.00
_cell.angle_gamma   90.00
#
_symmetry.space_group_name_H-M   'P 1'
#
loop_
_entity.id
_entity.type
_entity.pdbx_description
1 polymer ?
#
loop_
_entity_poly.entity_id
_entity_poly.type
_entity_poly.pdbx_seq_one_letter_code
_entity_poly.pdbx_strand_id
1 'polypeptide(L)'
;MSAALDLSVAHRATHARIMRGLRLVTVPFPHLAGLAAAVRVEIDERVPTMGVFASGRLLANAAFTARLSGDDLVFVLAHELLHLALRTHDRARGSATLEFNYAHDYIINDMLRHALGTTKIPAGGLDMQGARERSAEDIVLEMRRTGNYMPSRTQVWEGQVVTVEQVLGAARQAPAGAMGDALDAQRERELFPEDSADQAERARAIRDLAGRGMVLAKAMGALRGRGDSAGGQQQSVRAQRGFFHTPWHVALQAWLDGAAPGERTYTRASRRGHDRSDLVMPGRKRHSWMLNVILDTSASMSDDIPKALGAIADFCDAAGVDEIRVVQCDTVVTSDEVLSASALA
;
A
#
# COMPACT_ATOMS: atom_id res chain seq x y z
N MET A 1 29.11 -36.04 8.25
CA MET A 1 28.94 -35.15 9.44
C MET A 1 29.53 -33.75 9.26
N SER A 2 30.57 -33.52 8.44
CA SER A 2 31.16 -32.17 8.22
C SER A 2 30.19 -31.15 7.61
N ALA A 3 29.49 -31.49 6.52
CA ALA A 3 28.65 -30.53 5.79
C ALA A 3 27.48 -29.95 6.62
N ALA A 4 26.87 -30.73 7.51
CA ALA A 4 25.80 -30.25 8.38
C ALA A 4 26.31 -29.32 9.50
N LEU A 5 27.52 -29.56 10.00
CA LEU A 5 28.19 -28.69 10.96
C LEU A 5 28.59 -27.36 10.28
N ASP A 6 29.12 -27.42 9.06
CA ASP A 6 29.51 -26.26 8.24
C ASP A 6 28.31 -25.39 7.88
N LEU A 7 27.18 -25.99 7.47
CA LEU A 7 25.92 -25.26 7.24
C LEU A 7 25.44 -24.55 8.51
N SER A 8 25.55 -25.19 9.69
CA SER A 8 25.16 -24.54 10.95
C SER A 8 26.06 -23.34 11.31
N VAL A 9 27.36 -23.42 11.01
CA VAL A 9 28.31 -22.33 11.27
C VAL A 9 28.06 -21.17 10.30
N ALA A 10 27.87 -21.47 9.01
CA ALA A 10 27.52 -20.49 7.99
C ALA A 10 26.19 -19.80 8.30
N HIS A 11 25.16 -20.55 8.70
CA HIS A 11 23.86 -20.00 9.12
C HIS A 11 24.01 -19.09 10.34
N ARG A 12 24.82 -19.46 11.33
CA ARG A 12 25.10 -18.58 12.49
C ARG A 12 25.81 -17.30 12.08
N ALA A 13 26.78 -17.37 11.16
CA ALA A 13 27.50 -16.19 10.66
C ALA A 13 26.58 -15.26 9.85
N THR A 14 25.74 -15.82 8.97
CA THR A 14 24.73 -15.09 8.21
C THR A 14 23.71 -14.44 9.13
N HIS A 15 23.18 -15.19 10.10
CA HIS A 15 22.26 -14.66 11.11
C HIS A 15 22.88 -13.49 11.88
N ALA A 16 24.11 -13.65 12.39
CA ALA A 16 24.81 -12.57 13.09
C ALA A 16 25.05 -11.34 12.21
N ARG A 17 25.31 -11.54 10.91
CA ARG A 17 25.45 -10.47 9.92
C ARG A 17 24.14 -9.73 9.71
N ILE A 18 23.02 -10.44 9.58
CA ILE A 18 21.68 -9.83 9.45
C ILE A 18 21.33 -9.04 10.71
N MET A 19 21.58 -9.59 11.91
CA MET A 19 21.33 -8.88 13.16
C MET A 19 22.14 -7.58 13.29
N ARG A 20 23.38 -7.55 12.77
CA ARG A 20 24.15 -6.29 12.67
C ARG A 20 23.53 -5.34 11.64
N GLY A 21 23.12 -5.85 10.48
CA GLY A 21 22.43 -5.07 9.46
C GLY A 21 21.14 -4.40 9.98
N LEU A 22 20.31 -5.13 10.71
CA LEU A 22 19.08 -4.61 11.33
C LEU A 22 19.37 -3.45 12.30
N ARG A 23 20.47 -3.50 13.05
CA ARG A 23 20.91 -2.38 13.89
C ARG A 23 21.40 -1.19 13.08
N LEU A 24 22.04 -1.43 11.93
CA LEU A 24 22.49 -0.36 11.04
C LEU A 24 21.32 0.33 10.34
N VAL A 25 20.24 -0.39 10.01
CA VAL A 25 19.01 0.19 9.44
C VAL A 25 18.43 1.29 10.32
N THR A 26 18.55 1.19 11.65
CA THR A 26 18.00 2.19 12.57
C THR A 26 18.74 3.53 12.55
N VAL A 27 19.91 3.62 11.91
CA VAL A 27 20.66 4.87 11.76
C VAL A 27 19.96 5.80 10.75
N PRO A 28 19.74 5.40 9.48
CA PRO A 28 18.95 6.21 8.54
C PRO A 28 17.44 6.15 8.81
N PHE A 29 16.94 5.06 9.42
CA PHE A 29 15.50 4.84 9.66
C PHE A 29 15.21 4.54 11.14
N PRO A 30 15.43 5.50 12.07
CA PRO A 30 15.22 5.29 13.50
C PRO A 30 13.78 4.91 13.87
N HIS A 31 12.82 5.32 13.05
CA HIS A 31 11.42 4.95 13.20
C HIS A 31 11.12 3.47 12.95
N LEU A 32 12.04 2.72 12.32
CA LEU A 32 11.95 1.28 12.14
C LEU A 32 12.59 0.48 13.28
N ALA A 33 13.19 1.14 14.28
CA ALA A 33 13.91 0.46 15.37
C ALA A 33 13.05 -0.54 16.15
N GLY A 34 11.77 -0.22 16.39
CA GLY A 34 10.84 -1.13 17.04
C GLY A 34 10.58 -2.40 16.23
N LEU A 35 10.46 -2.27 14.90
CA LEU A 35 10.31 -3.42 14.00
C LEU A 35 11.60 -4.22 13.90
N ALA A 36 12.75 -3.56 13.74
CA ALA A 36 14.07 -4.19 13.67
C ALA A 36 14.39 -5.03 14.93
N ALA A 37 13.90 -4.62 16.10
CA ALA A 37 14.03 -5.37 17.34
C ALA A 37 13.04 -6.53 17.49
N ALA A 38 11.89 -6.47 16.83
CA ALA A 38 10.80 -7.44 16.98
C ALA A 38 10.80 -8.56 15.94
N VAL A 39 11.46 -8.35 14.79
CA VAL A 39 11.56 -9.37 13.75
C VAL A 39 12.36 -10.59 14.22
N ARG A 40 11.90 -11.78 13.85
CA ARG A 40 12.61 -13.05 14.05
C ARG A 40 13.30 -13.44 12.75
N VAL A 41 14.62 -13.50 12.77
CA VAL A 41 15.41 -13.87 11.60
C VAL A 41 15.59 -15.37 11.56
N GLU A 42 15.30 -15.98 10.41
CA GLU A 42 15.49 -17.41 10.17
C GLU A 42 16.22 -17.60 8.84
N ILE A 43 17.28 -18.43 8.86
CA ILE A 43 18.04 -18.75 7.65
C ILE A 43 17.39 -19.95 6.99
N ASP A 44 16.83 -19.73 5.82
CA ASP A 44 16.04 -20.72 5.09
C ASP A 44 16.32 -20.64 3.60
N GLU A 45 16.85 -21.74 3.04
CA GLU A 45 17.21 -21.83 1.63
C GLU A 45 16.00 -22.10 0.72
N ARG A 46 14.81 -22.36 1.28
CA ARG A 46 13.56 -22.54 0.52
C ARG A 46 13.10 -21.23 -0.15
N VAL A 47 13.51 -20.08 0.38
CA VAL A 47 13.31 -18.78 -0.27
C VAL A 47 14.50 -18.42 -1.14
N PRO A 48 14.30 -17.78 -2.30
CA PRO A 48 15.40 -17.42 -3.21
C PRO A 48 16.21 -16.20 -2.74
N THR A 49 15.63 -15.35 -1.89
CA THR A 49 16.19 -14.05 -1.47
C THR A 49 16.00 -13.83 0.04
N MET A 50 15.71 -12.60 0.46
CA MET A 50 15.09 -12.30 1.75
C MET A 50 13.60 -12.03 1.55
N GLY A 51 12.84 -12.19 2.62
CA GLY A 51 11.43 -11.83 2.64
C GLY A 51 10.87 -11.89 4.06
N VAL A 52 9.88 -11.06 4.36
CA VAL A 52 9.26 -11.03 5.68
C VAL A 52 7.77 -11.36 5.62
N PHE A 53 7.29 -12.12 6.61
CA PHE A 53 5.86 -12.33 6.83
C PHE A 53 5.27 -11.25 7.74
N ALA A 54 3.96 -11.03 7.65
CA ALA A 54 3.24 -10.11 8.52
C ALA A 54 3.42 -10.38 10.03
N SER A 55 3.78 -11.62 10.43
CA SER A 55 4.13 -12.02 11.81
C SER A 55 5.49 -11.48 12.30
N GLY A 56 6.24 -10.83 11.41
CA GLY A 56 7.62 -10.39 11.64
C GLY A 56 8.66 -11.52 11.53
N ARG A 57 8.31 -12.69 10.98
CA ARG A 57 9.30 -13.71 10.62
C ARG A 57 10.00 -13.29 9.32
N LEU A 58 11.29 -12.98 9.41
CA LEU A 58 12.16 -12.62 8.29
C LEU A 58 12.94 -13.86 7.86
N LEU A 59 12.65 -14.38 6.68
CA LEU A 59 13.41 -15.45 6.05
C LEU A 59 14.56 -14.87 5.24
N ALA A 60 15.73 -15.50 5.32
CA ALA A 60 16.89 -15.10 4.56
C ALA A 60 17.63 -16.30 3.98
N ASN A 61 17.84 -16.28 2.67
CA ASN A 61 18.73 -17.21 1.98
C ASN A 61 20.20 -16.85 2.24
N ALA A 62 21.03 -17.81 2.69
CA ALA A 62 22.43 -17.53 3.05
C ALA A 62 23.29 -17.20 1.82
N ALA A 63 23.10 -17.89 0.70
CA ALA A 63 23.85 -17.65 -0.53
C ALA A 63 23.53 -16.26 -1.12
N PHE A 64 22.26 -15.85 -1.09
CA PHE A 64 21.85 -14.50 -1.47
C PHE A 64 22.49 -13.45 -0.54
N THR A 65 22.37 -13.65 0.78
CA THR A 65 22.91 -12.72 1.79
C THR A 65 24.42 -12.55 1.65
N ALA A 66 25.15 -13.62 1.33
CA ALA A 66 26.59 -13.60 1.15
C ALA A 66 27.04 -12.65 0.03
N ARG A 67 26.25 -12.52 -1.06
CA ARG A 67 26.57 -11.70 -2.23
C ARG A 67 26.33 -10.20 -2.05
N LEU A 68 25.54 -9.80 -1.05
CA LEU A 68 25.24 -8.39 -0.80
C LEU A 68 26.48 -7.68 -0.23
N SER A 69 26.67 -6.39 -0.53
CA SER A 69 27.57 -5.55 0.24
C SER A 69 26.97 -5.20 1.62
N GLY A 70 27.70 -4.44 2.44
CA GLY A 70 27.15 -3.92 3.70
C GLY A 70 25.95 -3.00 3.48
N ASP A 71 26.09 -2.07 2.52
CA ASP A 71 25.06 -1.09 2.20
C ASP A 71 23.86 -1.73 1.49
N ASP A 72 24.10 -2.69 0.59
CA ASP A 72 23.03 -3.46 -0.06
C ASP A 72 22.23 -4.27 0.96
N LEU A 73 22.90 -4.84 1.97
CA LEU A 73 22.21 -5.55 3.04
C LEU A 73 21.34 -4.62 3.88
N VAL A 74 21.82 -3.41 4.20
CA VAL A 74 21.01 -2.40 4.90
C VAL A 74 19.80 -2.00 4.06
N PHE A 75 19.97 -1.81 2.76
CA PHE A 75 18.88 -1.52 1.83
C PHE A 75 17.83 -2.64 1.85
N VAL A 76 18.23 -3.89 1.63
CA VAL A 76 17.31 -5.04 1.57
C VAL A 76 16.61 -5.24 2.93
N LEU A 77 17.32 -5.11 4.05
CA LEU A 77 16.66 -5.22 5.36
C LEU A 77 15.69 -4.07 5.62
N ALA A 78 16.02 -2.84 5.22
CA ALA A 78 15.09 -1.72 5.32
C ALA A 78 13.85 -1.95 4.43
N HIS A 79 14.01 -2.54 3.25
CA HIS A 79 12.93 -2.93 2.35
C HIS A 79 11.94 -3.87 3.04
N GLU A 80 12.45 -4.95 3.63
CA GLU A 80 11.61 -5.90 4.37
C GLU A 80 10.88 -5.23 5.55
N LEU A 81 11.57 -4.41 6.34
CA LEU A 81 10.90 -3.69 7.44
C LEU A 81 9.83 -2.71 6.95
N LEU A 82 10.01 -2.11 5.77
CA LEU A 82 9.02 -1.22 5.16
C LEU A 82 7.78 -1.97 4.66
N HIS A 83 7.88 -3.23 4.24
CA HIS A 83 6.70 -4.06 3.99
C HIS A 83 5.80 -4.19 5.22
N LEU A 84 6.41 -4.40 6.40
CA LEU A 84 5.69 -4.43 7.68
C LEU A 84 5.13 -3.04 8.03
N ALA A 85 5.95 -2.00 7.91
CA ALA A 85 5.58 -0.64 8.26
C ALA A 85 4.39 -0.11 7.44
N LEU A 86 4.42 -0.38 6.12
CA LEU A 86 3.39 0.05 5.16
C LEU A 86 2.24 -0.94 5.02
N ARG A 87 2.30 -2.07 5.74
CA ARG A 87 1.26 -3.12 5.76
C ARG A 87 0.93 -3.65 4.38
N THR A 88 1.95 -3.89 3.55
CA THR A 88 1.78 -4.34 2.16
C THR A 88 1.07 -5.69 2.10
N HIS A 89 1.31 -6.57 3.08
CA HIS A 89 0.65 -7.88 3.21
C HIS A 89 -0.88 -7.80 3.37
N ASP A 90 -1.40 -6.76 4.02
CA ASP A 90 -2.85 -6.61 4.25
C ASP A 90 -3.58 -6.09 2.99
N ARG A 91 -2.85 -5.40 2.11
CA ARG A 91 -3.36 -4.68 0.92
C ARG A 91 -3.42 -5.55 -0.33
N ALA A 92 -2.63 -6.62 -0.38
CA ALA A 92 -2.66 -7.59 -1.46
C ALA A 92 -3.79 -8.62 -1.20
N ARG A 93 -5.03 -8.31 -1.60
CA ARG A 93 -6.17 -9.24 -1.50
C ARG A 93 -6.74 -9.59 -2.88
N GLY A 94 -7.07 -10.87 -3.07
CA GLY A 94 -7.76 -11.37 -4.26
C GLY A 94 -6.85 -11.68 -5.45
N SER A 95 -7.39 -11.62 -6.67
CA SER A 95 -6.69 -12.02 -7.90
C SER A 95 -5.56 -11.08 -8.33
N ALA A 96 -5.43 -9.90 -7.73
CA ALA A 96 -4.40 -8.91 -8.03
C ALA A 96 -3.21 -8.93 -7.05
N THR A 97 -3.13 -9.92 -6.16
CA THR A 97 -2.13 -9.99 -5.06
C THR A 97 -0.69 -9.82 -5.56
N LEU A 98 -0.31 -10.53 -6.63
CA LEU A 98 1.03 -10.46 -7.21
C LEU A 98 1.37 -9.07 -7.79
N GLU A 99 0.42 -8.44 -8.49
CA GLU A 99 0.61 -7.12 -9.09
C GLU A 99 0.76 -6.05 -8.00
N PHE A 100 0.00 -6.16 -6.92
CA PHE A 100 0.15 -5.27 -5.76
C PHE A 100 1.46 -5.48 -5.02
N ASN A 101 1.99 -6.70 -4.96
CA ASN A 101 3.32 -6.95 -4.38
C ASN A 101 4.39 -6.21 -5.17
N TYR A 102 4.41 -6.36 -6.50
CA TYR A 102 5.36 -5.64 -7.37
C TYR A 102 5.19 -4.12 -7.30
N ALA A 103 3.95 -3.62 -7.26
CA ALA A 103 3.72 -2.19 -7.10
C ALA A 103 4.29 -1.64 -5.79
N HIS A 104 4.10 -2.36 -4.68
CA HIS A 104 4.71 -1.97 -3.40
C HIS A 104 6.23 -2.07 -3.42
N ASP A 105 6.80 -3.07 -4.07
CA ASP A 105 8.25 -3.19 -4.23
C ASP A 105 8.83 -1.99 -4.99
N TYR A 106 8.20 -1.56 -6.08
CA TYR A 106 8.60 -0.36 -6.80
C TYR A 106 8.58 0.89 -5.91
N ILE A 107 7.51 1.07 -5.12
CA ILE A 107 7.36 2.19 -4.18
C ILE A 107 8.46 2.18 -3.12
N ILE A 108 8.66 1.05 -2.44
CA ILE A 108 9.65 0.92 -1.36
C ILE A 108 11.06 1.11 -1.89
N ASN A 109 11.39 0.51 -3.05
CA ASN A 109 12.70 0.66 -3.67
C ASN A 109 12.99 2.13 -4.03
N ASP A 110 12.02 2.87 -4.56
CA ASP A 110 12.19 4.30 -4.86
C ASP A 110 12.27 5.16 -3.58
N MET A 111 11.52 4.83 -2.53
CA MET A 111 11.64 5.48 -1.21
C MET A 111 13.06 5.31 -0.63
N LEU A 112 13.58 4.08 -0.63
CA LEU A 112 14.91 3.78 -0.10
C LEU A 112 16.02 4.41 -0.93
N ARG A 113 15.90 4.38 -2.27
CA ARG A 113 16.82 5.05 -3.18
C ARG A 113 16.94 6.54 -2.86
N HIS A 114 15.80 7.20 -2.69
CA HIS A 114 15.76 8.61 -2.35
C HIS A 114 16.34 8.88 -0.96
N ALA A 115 15.97 8.08 0.05
CA ALA A 115 16.39 8.28 1.44
C ALA A 115 17.89 8.00 1.66
N LEU A 116 18.45 7.00 0.97
CA LEU A 116 19.86 6.60 1.09
C LEU A 116 20.77 7.24 0.04
N GLY A 117 20.22 8.01 -0.90
CA GLY A 117 20.98 8.63 -1.98
C GLY A 117 21.65 7.62 -2.94
N THR A 118 21.12 6.40 -3.02
CA THR A 118 21.67 5.34 -3.86
C THR A 118 21.28 5.56 -5.33
N THR A 119 22.16 5.25 -6.28
CA THR A 119 21.88 5.42 -7.72
C THR A 119 21.33 4.16 -8.39
N LYS A 120 21.54 2.99 -7.78
CA LYS A 120 21.12 1.68 -8.30
C LYS A 120 20.38 0.91 -7.23
N ILE A 121 19.31 0.23 -7.61
CA ILE A 121 18.62 -0.71 -6.72
C ILE A 121 19.50 -1.97 -6.54
N PRO A 122 19.82 -2.35 -5.30
CA PRO A 122 20.61 -3.55 -5.02
C PRO A 122 20.00 -4.83 -5.59
N ALA A 123 20.85 -5.83 -5.82
CA ALA A 123 20.46 -7.20 -6.21
C ALA A 123 19.54 -7.31 -7.44
N GLY A 124 19.50 -6.30 -8.31
CA GLY A 124 18.58 -6.27 -9.45
C GLY A 124 17.12 -6.27 -9.02
N GLY A 125 16.80 -5.57 -7.92
CA GLY A 125 15.42 -5.33 -7.50
C GLY A 125 14.65 -4.44 -8.47
N LEU A 126 13.33 -4.43 -8.31
CA LEU A 126 12.41 -3.69 -9.17
C LEU A 126 12.65 -2.18 -9.11
N ASP A 127 12.95 -1.58 -10.26
CA ASP A 127 13.28 -0.16 -10.39
C ASP A 127 12.20 0.58 -11.20
N MET A 128 11.56 1.56 -10.55
CA MET A 128 10.68 2.54 -11.19
C MET A 128 10.88 3.90 -10.54
N GLN A 129 11.51 4.83 -11.26
CA GLN A 129 11.80 6.16 -10.74
C GLN A 129 10.52 6.96 -10.50
N GLY A 130 10.41 7.59 -9.32
CA GLY A 130 9.23 8.37 -8.95
C GLY A 130 8.06 7.53 -8.44
N ALA A 131 8.22 6.21 -8.30
CA ALA A 131 7.19 5.34 -7.73
C ALA A 131 6.76 5.78 -6.31
N ARG A 132 7.67 6.38 -5.51
CA ARG A 132 7.35 6.86 -4.15
C ARG A 132 6.26 7.94 -4.09
N GLU A 133 6.00 8.63 -5.21
CA GLU A 133 5.01 9.71 -5.32
C GLU A 133 3.67 9.23 -5.88
N ARG A 134 3.52 7.92 -6.09
CA ARG A 134 2.37 7.31 -6.76
C ARG A 134 1.67 6.29 -5.86
N SER A 135 0.38 6.07 -6.12
CA SER A 135 -0.35 4.99 -5.45
C SER A 135 0.03 3.62 -6.03
N ALA A 136 -0.10 2.56 -5.23
CA ALA A 136 0.12 1.20 -5.70
C ALA A 136 -0.87 0.84 -6.83
N GLU A 137 -2.10 1.31 -6.72
CA GLU A 137 -3.18 1.16 -7.70
C GLU A 137 -2.80 1.79 -9.05
N ASP A 138 -2.23 2.99 -9.06
CA ASP A 138 -1.79 3.66 -10.29
C ASP A 138 -0.66 2.89 -10.97
N ILE A 139 0.27 2.34 -10.18
CA ILE A 139 1.36 1.51 -10.71
C ILE A 139 0.81 0.21 -11.26
N VAL A 140 -0.15 -0.44 -10.58
CA VAL A 140 -0.83 -1.64 -11.09
C VAL A 140 -1.56 -1.35 -12.40
N LEU A 141 -2.30 -0.24 -12.48
CA LEU A 141 -2.99 0.17 -13.71
C LEU A 141 -2.01 0.42 -14.86
N GLU A 142 -0.87 1.05 -14.58
CA GLU A 142 0.17 1.23 -15.58
C GLU A 142 0.80 -0.09 -16.01
N MET A 143 1.13 -0.99 -15.08
CA MET A 143 1.66 -2.32 -15.41
C MET A 143 0.70 -3.11 -16.30
N ARG A 144 -0.61 -2.97 -16.09
CA ARG A 144 -1.64 -3.59 -16.95
C ARG A 144 -1.75 -2.93 -18.32
N ARG A 145 -1.63 -1.61 -18.42
CA ARG A 145 -1.68 -0.87 -19.70
C ARG A 145 -0.41 -1.06 -20.53
N THR A 146 0.73 -1.14 -19.86
CA THR A 146 2.06 -1.11 -20.46
C THR A 146 2.75 -2.47 -20.39
N GLY A 147 2.02 -3.55 -20.06
CA GLY A 147 2.57 -4.89 -19.79
C GLY A 147 3.51 -5.44 -20.87
N ASN A 148 3.27 -5.07 -22.14
CA ASN A 148 4.12 -5.42 -23.28
C ASN A 148 5.42 -4.60 -23.42
N TYR A 149 5.52 -3.44 -22.76
CA TYR A 149 6.60 -2.45 -22.97
C TYR A 149 7.38 -2.08 -21.70
N MET A 150 6.98 -2.53 -20.52
CA MET A 150 7.78 -2.31 -19.30
C MET A 150 8.88 -3.37 -19.18
N PRO A 151 10.17 -3.02 -19.36
CA PRO A 151 11.26 -3.90 -19.02
C PRO A 151 11.38 -4.03 -17.50
N SER A 152 11.11 -5.21 -16.96
CA SER A 152 11.50 -5.56 -15.60
C SER A 152 12.91 -6.17 -15.64
N ARG A 153 13.86 -5.52 -14.95
CA ARG A 153 15.19 -6.10 -14.71
C ARG A 153 15.14 -6.83 -13.38
N THR A 154 14.94 -8.15 -13.41
CA THR A 154 14.95 -8.99 -12.20
C THR A 154 16.06 -10.04 -12.34
N GLN A 155 16.99 -10.11 -11.38
CA GLN A 155 18.16 -11.02 -11.46
C GLN A 155 17.82 -12.52 -11.42
N VAL A 156 16.59 -12.89 -11.05
CA VAL A 156 16.12 -14.30 -11.09
C VAL A 156 16.16 -14.87 -12.51
N TRP A 157 16.04 -14.00 -13.51
CA TRP A 157 16.11 -14.36 -14.92
C TRP A 157 17.50 -14.03 -15.49
N GLU A 158 18.58 -14.44 -14.81
CA GLU A 158 19.97 -14.32 -15.28
C GLU A 158 20.33 -13.00 -15.99
N GLY A 159 19.83 -11.86 -15.49
CA GLY A 159 20.10 -10.55 -16.08
C GLY A 159 19.46 -10.29 -17.45
N GLN A 160 18.52 -11.12 -17.90
CA GLN A 160 17.71 -10.88 -19.08
C GLN A 160 16.64 -9.82 -18.78
N VAL A 161 16.51 -8.87 -19.70
CA VAL A 161 15.42 -7.89 -19.68
C VAL A 161 14.16 -8.61 -20.14
N VAL A 162 13.23 -8.86 -19.22
CA VAL A 162 11.93 -9.50 -19.47
C VAL A 162 10.82 -8.50 -19.26
N THR A 163 9.75 -8.57 -20.05
CA THR A 163 8.62 -7.65 -19.89
C THR A 163 7.83 -7.97 -18.62
N VAL A 164 7.17 -6.97 -18.03
CA VAL A 164 6.31 -7.16 -16.85
C VAL A 164 5.21 -8.20 -17.13
N GLU A 165 4.68 -8.27 -18.35
CA GLU A 165 3.72 -9.31 -18.76
C GLU A 165 4.33 -10.72 -18.79
N GLN A 166 5.58 -10.85 -19.24
CA GLN A 166 6.31 -12.12 -19.18
C GLN A 166 6.62 -12.52 -17.73
N VAL A 167 6.97 -11.56 -16.87
CA VAL A 167 7.22 -11.80 -15.44
C VAL A 167 5.95 -12.15 -14.68
N LEU A 168 4.85 -11.44 -14.91
CA LEU A 168 3.54 -11.75 -14.33
C LEU A 168 2.99 -13.08 -14.86
N GLY A 169 3.18 -13.36 -16.15
CA GLY A 169 2.77 -14.62 -16.79
C GLY A 169 3.55 -15.82 -16.27
N ALA A 170 4.87 -15.68 -16.12
CA ALA A 170 5.72 -16.73 -15.56
C ALA A 170 5.53 -16.91 -14.05
N ALA A 171 5.34 -15.84 -13.29
CA ALA A 171 5.05 -15.91 -11.86
C ALA A 171 3.67 -16.55 -11.56
N ARG A 172 2.67 -16.36 -12.43
CA ARG A 172 1.39 -17.11 -12.36
C ARG A 172 1.54 -18.61 -12.65
N GLN A 173 2.61 -19.01 -13.35
CA GLN A 173 2.92 -20.39 -13.72
C GLN A 173 4.05 -21.00 -12.88
N ALA A 174 4.68 -20.21 -12.01
CA ALA A 174 5.82 -20.64 -11.23
C ALA A 174 5.40 -21.56 -10.07
N PRO A 175 6.19 -22.59 -9.75
CA PRO A 175 5.95 -23.43 -8.58
C PRO A 175 6.02 -22.61 -7.28
N ALA A 176 5.27 -23.04 -6.26
CA ALA A 176 5.23 -22.38 -4.95
C ALA A 176 6.64 -22.20 -4.36
N GLY A 177 7.01 -20.97 -3.97
CA GLY A 177 8.36 -20.60 -3.52
C GLY A 177 9.24 -19.87 -4.54
N ALA A 178 8.74 -19.52 -5.74
CA ALA A 178 9.46 -18.63 -6.66
C ALA A 178 9.46 -17.16 -6.18
N MET A 179 10.42 -16.35 -6.65
CA MET A 179 10.46 -14.92 -6.31
C MET A 179 9.23 -14.22 -6.91
N GLY A 180 8.46 -13.52 -6.07
CA GLY A 180 7.15 -12.96 -6.39
C GLY A 180 5.99 -13.71 -5.74
N ASP A 181 6.20 -14.93 -5.23
CA ASP A 181 5.21 -15.61 -4.39
C ASP A 181 4.95 -14.76 -3.14
N ALA A 182 3.68 -14.44 -2.89
CA ALA A 182 3.34 -13.60 -1.77
C ALA A 182 3.69 -14.34 -0.47
N LEU A 183 4.61 -13.79 0.33
CA LEU A 183 4.81 -14.26 1.70
C LEU A 183 3.60 -13.87 2.55
N ASP A 184 2.53 -14.62 2.33
CA ASP A 184 1.24 -14.43 2.97
C ASP A 184 1.06 -15.37 4.18
N ALA A 185 -0.05 -15.17 4.88
CA ALA A 185 -0.33 -15.95 6.08
C ALA A 185 -0.58 -17.44 5.77
N GLN A 186 -1.05 -17.79 4.57
CA GLN A 186 -1.24 -19.19 4.20
C GLN A 186 0.11 -19.87 4.02
N ARG A 187 1.02 -19.23 3.28
CA ARG A 187 2.36 -19.73 3.05
C ARG A 187 3.17 -19.85 4.32
N GLU A 188 3.01 -18.91 5.27
CA GLU A 188 3.66 -19.01 6.58
C GLU A 188 3.20 -20.27 7.34
N ARG A 189 1.90 -20.60 7.31
CA ARG A 189 1.36 -21.81 7.95
C ARG A 189 1.85 -23.10 7.29
N GLU A 190 2.01 -23.09 5.97
CA GLU A 190 2.54 -24.25 5.23
C GLU A 190 4.02 -24.50 5.56
N LEU A 191 4.82 -23.44 5.67
CA LEU A 191 6.25 -23.56 5.94
C LEU A 191 6.55 -23.81 7.42
N PHE A 192 5.69 -23.34 8.33
CA PHE A 192 5.85 -23.40 9.79
C PHE A 192 4.53 -23.80 10.49
N PRO A 193 4.06 -25.05 10.30
CA PRO A 193 2.76 -25.49 10.82
C PRO A 193 2.67 -25.47 12.36
N GLU A 194 3.80 -25.76 13.03
CA GLU A 194 3.89 -25.83 14.50
C GLU A 194 3.68 -24.48 15.21
N ASP A 195 3.88 -23.36 14.50
CA ASP A 195 3.81 -22.00 15.09
C ASP A 195 2.51 -21.25 14.74
N SER A 196 1.53 -21.92 14.12
CA SER A 196 0.37 -21.25 13.49
C SER A 196 -0.49 -20.39 14.45
N ALA A 197 -0.61 -20.79 15.72
CA ALA A 197 -1.34 -20.02 16.74
C ALA A 197 -0.60 -18.73 17.17
N ASP A 198 0.74 -18.77 17.23
CA ASP A 198 1.62 -17.64 17.58
C ASP A 198 1.63 -16.58 16.45
N GLN A 199 1.50 -17.02 15.19
CA GLN A 199 1.59 -16.13 14.01
C GLN A 199 0.58 -14.98 14.02
N ALA A 200 -0.69 -15.25 14.35
CA ALA A 200 -1.74 -14.23 14.32
C ALA A 200 -1.58 -13.18 15.43
N GLU A 201 -1.16 -13.60 16.62
CA GLU A 201 -0.86 -12.72 17.73
C GLU A 201 0.34 -11.84 17.41
N ARG A 202 1.41 -12.44 16.90
CA ARG A 202 2.58 -11.69 16.44
C ARG A 202 2.26 -10.71 15.33
N ALA A 203 1.43 -11.08 14.37
CA ALA A 203 1.02 -10.16 13.32
C ALA A 203 0.27 -8.93 13.88
N ARG A 204 -0.53 -9.10 14.95
CA ARG A 204 -1.10 -7.96 15.69
C ARG A 204 -0.01 -7.11 16.33
N ALA A 205 0.92 -7.72 17.07
CA ALA A 205 2.00 -7.01 17.74
C ALA A 205 2.90 -6.23 16.76
N ILE A 206 3.24 -6.82 15.62
CA ILE A 206 4.00 -6.19 14.54
C ILE A 206 3.22 -5.02 13.93
N ARG A 207 1.91 -5.16 13.70
CA ARG A 207 1.06 -4.04 13.24
C ARG A 207 1.05 -2.88 14.23
N ASP A 208 0.99 -3.16 15.53
CA ASP A 208 1.01 -2.12 16.56
C ASP A 208 2.37 -1.40 16.59
N LEU A 209 3.47 -2.15 16.46
CA LEU A 209 4.83 -1.58 16.36
C LEU A 209 5.00 -0.75 15.08
N ALA A 210 4.50 -1.24 13.94
CA ALA A 210 4.49 -0.51 12.67
C ALA A 210 3.72 0.81 12.80
N GLY A 211 2.52 0.78 13.41
CA GLY A 211 1.73 1.98 13.68
C GLY A 211 2.48 3.02 14.52
N ARG A 212 3.11 2.59 15.62
CA ARG A 212 3.94 3.47 16.47
C ARG A 212 5.16 4.01 15.73
N GLY A 213 5.85 3.16 14.96
CA GLY A 213 6.99 3.53 14.14
C GLY A 213 6.63 4.59 13.10
N MET A 214 5.52 4.43 12.38
CA MET A 214 5.08 5.43 11.39
C MET A 214 4.67 6.77 12.02
N VAL A 215 4.07 6.77 13.20
CA VAL A 215 3.81 8.00 13.97
C VAL A 215 5.13 8.70 14.30
N LEU A 216 6.16 7.95 14.73
CA LEU A 216 7.49 8.50 15.00
C LEU A 216 8.17 9.02 13.72
N ALA A 217 8.12 8.28 12.62
CA ALA A 217 8.67 8.69 11.32
C ALA A 217 8.14 10.06 10.90
N LYS A 218 6.83 10.23 11.06
CA LYS A 218 6.12 11.46 10.78
C LYS A 218 6.51 12.58 11.74
N ALA A 219 6.56 12.33 13.04
CA ALA A 219 6.99 13.32 14.03
C ALA A 219 8.42 13.79 13.72
N MET A 220 9.30 12.88 13.33
CA MET A 220 10.66 13.19 12.90
C MET A 220 10.70 13.99 11.60
N GLY A 221 9.85 13.66 10.62
CA GLY A 221 9.70 14.47 9.40
C GLY A 221 9.23 15.89 9.68
N ALA A 222 8.28 16.05 10.61
CA ALA A 222 7.82 17.36 11.07
C ALA A 222 8.92 18.12 11.85
N LEU A 223 9.75 17.44 12.64
CA LEU A 223 10.89 18.03 13.34
C LEU A 223 12.02 18.44 12.40
N ARG A 224 12.28 17.65 11.33
CA ARG A 224 13.27 17.98 10.29
C ARG A 224 12.80 19.15 9.41
N GLY A 225 11.50 19.45 9.42
CA GLY A 225 10.86 20.54 8.70
C GLY A 225 10.59 21.83 9.49
N ARG A 226 11.12 22.00 10.71
CA ARG A 226 10.90 23.24 11.48
C ARG A 226 11.86 24.37 11.07
N GLY A 227 11.43 25.13 10.06
CA GLY A 227 11.38 26.58 10.17
C GLY A 227 10.22 26.99 11.09
N ASP A 228 10.37 28.12 11.78
CA ASP A 228 9.58 28.52 12.95
C ASP A 228 8.14 28.94 12.59
N SER A 229 7.13 28.13 12.92
CA SER A 229 5.73 28.60 13.11
C SER A 229 4.83 27.56 13.79
N ALA A 230 3.86 28.05 14.56
CA ALA A 230 2.94 27.29 15.38
C ALA A 230 1.85 26.58 14.53
N GLY A 231 2.14 25.39 13.99
CA GLY A 231 1.17 24.54 13.27
C GLY A 231 1.23 23.04 13.62
N GLY A 232 1.94 22.69 14.70
CA GLY A 232 2.44 21.33 14.94
C GLY A 232 1.38 20.24 15.13
N GLN A 233 0.18 20.57 15.58
CA GLN A 233 -0.87 19.56 15.78
C GLN A 233 -1.65 19.24 14.49
N GLN A 234 -1.75 20.19 13.55
CA GLN A 234 -2.55 20.01 12.33
C GLN A 234 -1.80 19.25 11.23
N GLN A 235 -0.47 19.47 11.11
CA GLN A 235 0.40 18.59 10.32
C GLN A 235 0.41 17.16 10.89
N SER A 236 0.25 17.01 12.20
CA SER A 236 0.17 15.71 12.88
C SER A 236 -1.10 14.89 12.55
N VAL A 237 -2.12 15.51 11.96
CA VAL A 237 -3.31 14.82 11.41
C VAL A 237 -3.21 14.70 9.89
N ARG A 238 -2.85 15.78 9.16
CA ARG A 238 -2.67 15.75 7.69
C ARG A 238 -1.67 14.71 7.22
N ALA A 239 -0.51 14.57 7.86
CA ALA A 239 0.47 13.55 7.45
C ALA A 239 0.13 12.09 7.88
N GLN A 240 -0.96 11.85 8.63
CA GLN A 240 -1.49 10.48 8.85
C GLN A 240 -2.31 10.08 7.62
N ARG A 241 -2.87 11.09 6.92
CA ARG A 241 -3.55 10.95 5.63
C ARG A 241 -2.57 11.01 4.44
N GLY A 242 -1.43 11.68 4.58
CA GLY A 242 -0.47 11.90 3.47
C GLY A 242 0.21 10.65 2.87
N PHE A 243 0.39 9.57 3.65
CA PHE A 243 0.88 8.27 3.13
C PHE A 243 -0.25 7.35 2.68
N PHE A 244 -1.51 7.73 2.92
CA PHE A 244 -2.68 6.95 2.60
C PHE A 244 -3.70 7.85 1.89
N HIS A 245 -3.39 8.25 0.65
CA HIS A 245 -4.46 8.54 -0.30
C HIS A 245 -5.13 7.21 -0.65
N THR A 246 -5.97 6.68 0.24
CA THR A 246 -7.08 5.86 -0.24
C THR A 246 -7.84 6.77 -1.19
N PRO A 247 -8.03 6.40 -2.48
CA PRO A 247 -8.76 7.23 -3.42
C PRO A 247 -10.23 7.22 -2.99
N TRP A 248 -10.55 8.06 -2.00
CA TRP A 248 -11.86 8.12 -1.37
C TRP A 248 -12.93 8.46 -2.39
N HIS A 249 -12.55 9.18 -3.46
CA HIS A 249 -13.33 9.41 -4.67
C HIS A 249 -13.87 8.09 -5.25
N VAL A 250 -13.00 7.09 -5.44
CA VAL A 250 -13.36 5.77 -5.99
C VAL A 250 -14.23 4.98 -5.01
N ALA A 251 -13.89 5.03 -3.71
CA ALA A 251 -14.67 4.35 -2.67
C ALA A 251 -16.07 4.97 -2.52
N LEU A 252 -16.16 6.30 -2.55
CA LEU A 252 -17.40 7.06 -2.48
C LEU A 252 -18.23 6.82 -3.74
N GLN A 253 -17.62 6.84 -4.93
CA GLN A 253 -18.30 6.55 -6.18
C GLN A 253 -18.86 5.12 -6.18
N ALA A 254 -18.08 4.11 -5.79
CA ALA A 254 -18.55 2.73 -5.70
C ALA A 254 -19.68 2.56 -4.69
N TRP A 255 -19.62 3.27 -3.56
CA TRP A 255 -20.69 3.28 -2.57
C TRP A 255 -21.94 3.99 -3.11
N LEU A 256 -21.80 5.15 -3.75
CA LEU A 256 -22.92 5.89 -4.36
C LEU A 256 -23.58 5.08 -5.48
N ASP A 257 -22.81 4.36 -6.30
CA ASP A 257 -23.33 3.48 -7.34
C ASP A 257 -24.10 2.29 -6.75
N GLY A 258 -23.64 1.75 -5.62
CA GLY A 258 -24.31 0.68 -4.88
C GLY A 258 -25.53 1.16 -4.09
N ALA A 259 -25.48 2.37 -3.55
CA ALA A 259 -26.55 3.03 -2.80
C ALA A 259 -27.53 3.78 -3.70
N ALA A 260 -27.23 3.88 -5.00
CA ALA A 260 -28.01 4.61 -5.98
C ALA A 260 -29.48 4.20 -5.92
N PRO A 261 -30.42 5.16 -6.00
CA PRO A 261 -31.79 4.87 -5.70
C PRO A 261 -32.42 4.05 -6.82
N GLY A 262 -32.98 2.92 -6.40
CA GLY A 262 -34.11 2.29 -7.05
C GLY A 262 -33.79 1.19 -8.05
N GLU A 263 -34.58 0.12 -7.95
CA GLU A 263 -34.66 -0.93 -8.95
C GLU A 263 -35.04 -0.37 -10.32
N ARG A 264 -34.59 -1.06 -11.37
CA ARG A 264 -35.07 -0.84 -12.73
C ARG A 264 -36.55 -1.21 -12.82
N THR A 265 -37.35 -0.37 -13.45
CA THR A 265 -38.78 -0.56 -13.65
C THR A 265 -39.20 -0.21 -15.08
N TYR A 266 -40.12 -0.99 -15.64
CA TYR A 266 -40.77 -0.68 -16.92
C TYR A 266 -42.06 0.13 -16.74
N THR A 267 -42.48 0.42 -15.51
CA THR A 267 -43.65 1.28 -15.24
C THR A 267 -43.48 2.69 -15.82
N ARG A 268 -42.24 3.12 -16.02
CA ARG A 268 -41.90 4.37 -16.70
C ARG A 268 -40.69 4.16 -17.59
N ALA A 269 -40.78 4.57 -18.86
CA ALA A 269 -39.65 4.53 -19.78
C ALA A 269 -38.51 5.44 -19.30
N SER A 270 -37.26 5.01 -19.54
CA SER A 270 -36.07 5.82 -19.29
C SER A 270 -36.09 7.11 -20.11
N ARG A 271 -35.63 8.22 -19.51
CA ARG A 271 -35.38 9.49 -20.25
C ARG A 271 -34.07 9.46 -21.04
N ARG A 272 -33.13 8.57 -20.67
CA ARG A 272 -31.90 8.30 -21.41
C ARG A 272 -32.21 7.20 -22.43
N GLY A 273 -31.94 7.43 -23.71
CA GLY A 273 -32.29 6.52 -24.82
C GLY A 273 -33.40 7.03 -25.76
N HIS A 274 -33.63 8.35 -25.81
CA HIS A 274 -34.60 8.95 -26.73
C HIS A 274 -34.21 8.82 -28.22
N ASP A 275 -32.98 8.40 -28.49
CA ASP A 275 -32.42 8.12 -29.80
C ASP A 275 -32.88 6.78 -30.39
N ARG A 276 -33.47 5.89 -29.57
CA ARG A 276 -33.93 4.55 -29.99
C ARG A 276 -35.45 4.44 -29.84
N SER A 277 -36.16 4.45 -30.97
CA SER A 277 -37.62 4.34 -31.04
C SER A 277 -38.14 2.90 -31.06
N ASP A 278 -37.24 1.93 -31.20
CA ASP A 278 -37.51 0.50 -31.34
C ASP A 278 -37.50 -0.26 -30.01
N LEU A 279 -36.89 0.31 -28.96
CA LEU A 279 -36.65 -0.39 -27.70
C LEU A 279 -37.03 0.47 -26.48
N VAL A 280 -38.01 0.01 -25.69
CA VAL A 280 -38.36 0.64 -24.41
C VAL A 280 -37.35 0.21 -23.35
N MET A 281 -36.50 1.14 -22.93
CA MET A 281 -35.53 0.92 -21.86
C MET A 281 -36.19 1.06 -20.47
N PRO A 282 -35.85 0.19 -19.50
CA PRO A 282 -36.37 0.31 -18.15
C PRO A 282 -35.89 1.62 -17.50
N GLY A 283 -36.82 2.39 -16.93
CA GLY A 283 -36.52 3.52 -16.05
C GLY A 283 -36.05 3.07 -14.67
N ARG A 284 -35.75 4.00 -13.77
CA ARG A 284 -35.45 3.72 -12.35
C ARG A 284 -36.62 4.17 -11.47
N LYS A 285 -36.93 3.40 -10.41
CA LYS A 285 -37.83 3.86 -9.33
C LYS A 285 -37.16 5.05 -8.64
N ARG A 286 -37.73 6.24 -8.75
CA ARG A 286 -37.22 7.43 -8.06
C ARG A 286 -37.80 7.51 -6.66
N HIS A 287 -36.94 7.35 -5.66
CA HIS A 287 -37.17 7.91 -4.33
C HIS A 287 -36.33 9.17 -4.24
N SER A 288 -36.85 10.19 -3.55
CA SER A 288 -36.00 11.33 -3.21
C SER A 288 -34.91 10.82 -2.26
N TRP A 289 -33.67 11.13 -2.56
CA TRP A 289 -32.55 10.75 -1.71
C TRP A 289 -31.64 11.94 -1.44
N MET A 290 -31.26 12.06 -0.16
CA MET A 290 -30.46 13.15 0.37
C MET A 290 -29.14 12.60 0.89
N LEU A 291 -28.03 13.22 0.48
CA LEU A 291 -26.71 12.93 1.02
C LEU A 291 -26.42 13.87 2.20
N ASN A 292 -26.06 13.31 3.35
CA ASN A 292 -25.65 14.10 4.52
C ASN A 292 -24.11 14.08 4.62
N VAL A 293 -23.49 15.25 4.54
CA VAL A 293 -22.04 15.45 4.60
C VAL A 293 -21.70 16.27 5.83
N ILE A 294 -20.84 15.74 6.70
CA ILE A 294 -20.34 16.45 7.87
C ILE A 294 -18.90 16.88 7.58
N LEU A 295 -18.65 18.19 7.63
CA LEU A 295 -17.36 18.80 7.35
C LEU A 295 -16.73 19.32 8.63
N ASP A 296 -15.53 18.82 8.93
CA ASP A 296 -14.69 19.37 9.98
C ASP A 296 -13.95 20.61 9.44
N THR A 297 -14.32 21.80 9.95
CA THR A 297 -13.72 23.07 9.56
C THR A 297 -12.57 23.51 10.47
N SER A 298 -12.04 22.61 11.31
CA SER A 298 -10.82 22.91 12.07
C SER A 298 -9.72 23.37 11.13
N ALA A 299 -8.90 24.34 11.56
CA ALA A 299 -7.97 25.14 10.73
C ALA A 299 -6.92 24.34 9.89
N SER A 300 -6.97 23.01 9.94
CA SER A 300 -6.11 22.06 9.25
C SER A 300 -6.62 21.63 7.89
N MET A 301 -7.86 21.95 7.50
CA MET A 301 -8.53 21.36 6.31
C MET A 301 -8.81 22.35 5.17
N SER A 302 -8.45 23.62 5.31
CA SER A 302 -8.89 24.74 4.45
C SER A 302 -8.65 24.53 2.95
N ASP A 303 -7.52 23.94 2.56
CA ASP A 303 -7.12 23.81 1.15
C ASP A 303 -7.75 22.60 0.43
N ASP A 304 -8.23 21.62 1.20
CA ASP A 304 -8.72 20.34 0.66
C ASP A 304 -10.25 20.31 0.55
N ILE A 305 -10.95 21.12 1.34
CA ILE A 305 -12.42 21.21 1.37
C ILE A 305 -12.99 21.58 0.00
N PRO A 306 -12.51 22.62 -0.72
CA PRO A 306 -13.09 23.00 -2.01
C PRO A 306 -12.97 21.87 -3.06
N LYS A 307 -11.83 21.18 -3.08
CA LYS A 307 -11.60 20.04 -4.00
C LYS A 307 -12.51 18.87 -3.67
N ALA A 308 -12.70 18.58 -2.38
CA ALA A 308 -13.58 17.51 -1.94
C ALA A 308 -15.05 17.80 -2.24
N LEU A 309 -15.50 19.04 -2.04
CA LEU A 309 -16.89 19.44 -2.35
C LEU A 309 -17.18 19.40 -3.84
N GLY A 310 -16.25 19.86 -4.69
CA GLY A 310 -16.39 19.73 -6.15
C GLY A 310 -16.51 18.27 -6.61
N ALA A 311 -15.65 17.39 -6.08
CA ALA A 311 -15.76 15.96 -6.39
C ALA A 311 -17.07 15.32 -5.90
N ILE A 312 -17.54 15.69 -4.70
CA ILE A 312 -18.83 15.22 -4.17
C ILE A 312 -19.98 15.72 -5.04
N ALA A 313 -19.96 16.96 -5.49
CA ALA A 313 -20.96 17.54 -6.38
C ALA A 313 -21.04 16.76 -7.70
N ASP A 314 -19.89 16.51 -8.35
CA ASP A 314 -19.81 15.73 -9.59
C ASP A 314 -20.40 14.32 -9.42
N PHE A 315 -20.07 13.62 -8.32
CA PHE A 315 -20.62 12.28 -8.06
C PHE A 315 -22.11 12.32 -7.73
N CYS A 316 -22.56 13.34 -7.01
CA CYS A 316 -23.97 13.54 -6.70
C CYS A 316 -24.80 13.80 -7.96
N ASP A 317 -24.29 14.61 -8.90
CA ASP A 317 -24.91 14.84 -10.20
C ASP A 317 -24.97 13.55 -11.04
N ALA A 318 -23.88 12.78 -11.07
CA ALA A 318 -23.81 11.52 -11.80
C ALA A 318 -24.79 10.46 -11.24
N ALA A 319 -24.87 10.36 -9.92
CA ALA A 319 -25.75 9.41 -9.22
C ALA A 319 -27.21 9.88 -9.16
N GLY A 320 -27.45 11.19 -9.34
CA GLY A 320 -28.77 11.83 -9.34
C GLY A 320 -29.29 12.15 -7.95
N VAL A 321 -28.44 12.61 -7.03
CA VAL A 321 -28.77 13.13 -5.68
C VAL A 321 -29.63 14.39 -5.79
N ASP A 322 -30.77 14.41 -5.11
CA ASP A 322 -31.71 15.54 -5.18
C ASP A 322 -31.29 16.66 -4.23
N GLU A 323 -30.85 16.32 -3.02
CA GLU A 323 -30.46 17.27 -1.97
C GLU A 323 -29.19 16.82 -1.25
N ILE A 324 -28.32 17.77 -0.91
CA ILE A 324 -27.09 17.53 -0.15
C ILE A 324 -27.13 18.42 1.08
N ARG A 325 -27.20 17.80 2.26
CA ARG A 325 -27.12 18.52 3.53
C ARG A 325 -25.68 18.57 4.00
N VAL A 326 -25.11 19.77 4.10
CA VAL A 326 -23.75 20.01 4.55
C VAL A 326 -23.80 20.60 5.95
N VAL A 327 -23.26 19.86 6.92
CA VAL A 327 -23.12 20.32 8.30
C VAL A 327 -21.65 20.62 8.56
N GLN A 328 -21.32 21.89 8.79
CA GLN A 328 -19.98 22.31 9.18
C GLN A 328 -19.87 22.33 10.69
N CYS A 329 -18.81 21.73 11.22
CA CYS A 329 -18.57 21.69 12.66
C CYS A 329 -17.09 21.78 13.02
N ASP A 330 -16.82 22.39 14.17
CA ASP A 330 -15.55 22.31 14.87
C ASP A 330 -15.76 21.75 16.30
N THR A 331 -15.58 22.57 17.33
CA THR A 331 -16.09 22.39 18.69
C THR A 331 -17.61 22.58 18.81
N VAL A 332 -18.23 23.30 17.87
CA VAL A 332 -19.68 23.48 17.76
C VAL A 332 -20.12 23.37 16.29
N VAL A 333 -21.43 23.21 16.06
CA VAL A 333 -21.97 23.29 14.69
C VAL A 333 -21.93 24.75 14.26
N THR A 334 -21.22 25.03 13.16
CA THR A 334 -21.02 26.38 12.62
C THR A 334 -21.96 26.69 11.47
N SER A 335 -22.33 25.70 10.67
CA SER A 335 -23.33 25.82 9.60
C SER A 335 -24.08 24.50 9.38
N ASP A 336 -25.33 24.58 8.95
CA ASP A 336 -26.19 23.46 8.57
C ASP A 336 -27.07 23.90 7.40
N GLU A 337 -26.66 23.52 6.20
CA GLU A 337 -27.26 23.99 4.95
C GLU A 337 -27.68 22.83 4.06
N VAL A 338 -28.81 22.98 3.37
CA VAL A 338 -29.26 22.04 2.34
C VAL A 338 -29.06 22.69 0.98
N LEU A 339 -28.23 22.07 0.16
CA LEU A 339 -27.78 22.56 -1.14
C LEU A 339 -28.16 21.56 -2.23
N SER A 340 -28.39 22.06 -3.45
CA SER A 340 -28.41 21.21 -4.64
C SER A 340 -26.97 20.87 -5.06
N ALA A 341 -26.79 19.79 -5.83
CA ALA A 341 -25.48 19.43 -6.36
C ALA A 341 -24.81 20.58 -7.14
N SER A 342 -25.60 21.34 -7.92
CA SER A 342 -25.12 22.53 -8.64
C SER A 342 -24.72 23.71 -7.76
N ALA A 343 -25.20 23.79 -6.52
CA ALA A 343 -24.87 24.86 -5.56
C ALA A 343 -23.70 24.48 -4.64
N LEU A 344 -23.28 23.20 -4.67
CA LEU A 344 -22.15 22.67 -3.91
C LEU A 344 -20.81 22.81 -4.65
N ALA A 345 -20.84 22.86 -5.98
CA ALA A 345 -19.67 23.00 -6.87
C ALA A 345 -19.15 24.44 -6.93
#